data_AF-A0A7S2YZ95-F1
#
_entry.id   AF-A0A7S2YZ95-F1
#
_cell.length_a   1.000
_cell.length_b   1.000
_cell.length_c   1.000
_cell.angle_alpha   90.00
_cell.angle_beta   90.00
_cell.angle_gamma   90.00
#
_symmetry.space_group_name_H-M   'P 1'
#
loop_
_entity.id
_entity.type
_entity.pdbx_description
1 polymer ?
#
loop_
_entity_poly.entity_id
_entity_poly.type
_entity_poly.pdbx_seq_one_letter_code
_entity_poly.pdbx_strand_id
1 'polypeptide(L)'
;MKGDVFVPGKYLYKQIQGGGPQEKFVEFDFKFYNTTQFAGLENNLPNCYCNALLQVLYFTQPFCNELLRSTPDPNVEFCIRDELSFLVHMLRQARGDQPCQAQNLMRALMQSEDALNVGVLSSTMDTQIC
;
A
#
# COMPACT_ATOMS: atom_id res chain seq x y z
N MET A 1 32.03 -9.95 -18.40
CA MET A 1 32.03 -9.63 -16.96
C MET A 1 30.81 -8.76 -16.70
N LYS A 2 29.69 -9.32 -16.22
CA LYS A 2 28.57 -8.51 -15.72
C LYS A 2 29.04 -8.01 -14.35
N GLY A 3 29.27 -6.72 -14.22
CA GLY A 3 29.52 -6.12 -12.91
C GLY A 3 28.26 -6.29 -12.09
N ASP A 4 28.33 -7.07 -11.02
CA ASP A 4 27.21 -7.22 -10.10
C ASP A 4 26.88 -5.83 -9.54
N VAL A 5 25.68 -5.34 -9.87
CA VAL A 5 25.20 -4.06 -9.35
C VAL A 5 25.00 -4.24 -7.86
N PHE A 6 25.78 -3.51 -7.05
CA PHE A 6 25.61 -3.50 -5.61
C PHE A 6 24.27 -2.85 -5.24
N VAL A 7 23.36 -3.62 -4.64
CA VAL A 7 22.07 -3.16 -4.12
C VAL A 7 22.10 -3.21 -2.59
N PRO A 8 21.94 -2.06 -1.88
CA PRO A 8 21.88 -2.07 -0.43
C PRO A 8 20.76 -2.96 0.11
N GLY A 9 21.00 -3.66 1.22
CA GLY A 9 20.08 -4.67 1.78
C GLY A 9 18.65 -4.19 2.12
N LYS A 10 18.45 -2.88 2.25
CA LYS A 10 17.15 -2.23 2.45
C LYS A 10 16.25 -2.20 1.19
N TYR A 11 16.84 -2.34 0.01
CA TYR A 11 16.12 -2.40 -1.27
C TYR A 11 15.95 -3.83 -1.79
N LEU A 12 16.49 -4.81 -1.07
CA LEU A 12 16.27 -6.21 -1.38
C LEU A 12 14.87 -6.62 -0.95
N TYR A 13 14.27 -7.51 -1.74
CA TYR A 13 12.98 -8.12 -1.43
C TYR A 13 12.95 -8.70 -0.01
N LYS A 14 11.84 -8.48 0.70
CA LYS A 14 11.59 -9.00 2.04
C LYS A 14 10.33 -9.87 2.00
N GLN A 15 10.48 -11.15 2.28
CA GLN A 15 9.32 -12.02 2.47
C GLN A 15 8.66 -11.70 3.81
N ILE A 16 7.37 -11.36 3.75
CA ILE A 16 6.51 -11.19 4.92
C ILE A 16 5.87 -12.56 5.20
N GLN A 17 6.63 -13.50 5.78
CA GLN A 17 6.09 -14.78 6.27
C GLN A 17 5.96 -14.70 7.79
N GLY A 18 4.76 -14.94 8.32
CA GLY A 18 4.55 -15.20 9.74
C GLY A 18 4.87 -16.65 10.04
N GLY A 19 5.90 -16.90 10.84
CA GLY A 19 6.29 -18.19 11.41
C GLY A 19 6.59 -19.35 10.43
N GLY A 20 7.53 -20.22 10.78
CA GLY A 20 7.71 -21.48 10.07
C GLY A 20 6.47 -22.39 10.15
N PRO A 21 6.43 -23.55 9.46
CA PRO A 21 5.30 -24.49 9.51
C PRO A 21 4.92 -24.96 10.92
N GLN A 22 5.80 -24.81 11.91
CA GLN A 22 5.57 -25.13 13.32
C GLN A 22 5.17 -23.92 14.20
N GLU A 23 5.16 -22.72 13.65
CA GLU A 23 4.95 -21.45 14.37
C GLU A 23 3.76 -20.68 13.78
N LYS A 24 2.61 -21.35 13.62
CA LYS A 24 1.38 -20.81 13.02
C LYS A 24 0.81 -19.54 13.68
N PHE A 25 1.38 -19.08 14.80
CA PHE A 25 0.89 -17.94 15.58
C PHE A 25 1.92 -16.81 15.75
N VAL A 26 3.08 -16.86 15.08
CA VAL A 26 4.05 -15.77 15.13
C VAL A 26 3.66 -14.71 14.10
N GLU A 27 3.10 -13.60 14.60
CA GLU A 27 2.82 -12.42 13.79
C GLU A 27 4.12 -11.79 13.28
N PHE A 28 4.09 -11.24 12.06
CA PHE A 28 5.27 -10.61 11.47
C PHE A 28 5.64 -9.33 12.24
N ASP A 29 6.89 -9.23 12.69
CA ASP A 29 7.36 -8.05 13.42
C ASP A 29 7.71 -6.90 12.47
N PHE A 30 6.72 -6.03 12.20
CA PHE A 30 6.92 -4.82 11.39
C PHE A 30 7.83 -3.78 12.06
N LYS A 31 7.93 -3.79 13.40
CA LYS A 31 8.74 -2.83 14.15
C LYS A 31 10.24 -3.02 13.92
N PHE A 32 10.66 -4.26 13.63
CA PHE A 32 12.04 -4.54 13.21
C PHE A 32 12.43 -3.79 11.94
N TYR A 33 11.49 -3.62 10.99
CA TYR A 33 11.75 -3.02 9.69
C TYR A 33 11.48 -1.51 9.62
N ASN A 34 10.61 -1.00 10.50
CA ASN A 34 10.26 0.42 10.54
C ASN A 34 10.41 0.98 11.96
N THR A 35 11.49 1.72 12.18
CA THR A 35 11.77 2.43 13.43
C THR A 35 11.28 3.88 13.41
N THR A 36 10.67 4.33 12.31
CA THR A 36 10.14 5.68 12.18
C THR A 36 8.74 5.79 12.78
N GLN A 37 8.21 7.00 12.90
CA GLN A 37 6.82 7.21 13.32
C GLN A 37 5.80 7.04 12.18
N PHE A 38 6.25 6.92 10.93
CA PHE A 38 5.37 6.92 9.75
C PHE A 38 4.99 5.49 9.38
N ALA A 39 3.70 5.23 9.23
CA ALA A 39 3.19 3.92 8.85
C ALA A 39 3.58 3.52 7.41
N GLY A 40 3.88 2.23 7.23
CA GLY A 40 4.07 1.61 5.92
C GLY A 40 2.75 1.15 5.29
N LEU A 41 2.86 0.50 4.13
CA LEU A 41 1.75 -0.21 3.49
C LEU A 41 2.09 -1.69 3.36
N GLU A 42 1.09 -2.56 3.52
CA GLU A 42 1.29 -4.00 3.30
C GLU A 42 1.51 -4.32 1.80
N ASN A 43 2.46 -5.21 1.52
CA ASN A 43 2.83 -5.65 0.17
C ASN A 43 2.28 -7.05 -0.19
N ASN A 44 1.40 -7.61 0.62
CA ASN A 44 0.74 -8.90 0.37
C ASN A 44 -0.53 -8.78 -0.50
N LEU A 45 -0.83 -7.58 -0.99
CA LEU A 45 -2.02 -7.26 -1.78
C LEU A 45 -1.70 -7.21 -3.28
N PRO A 46 -2.64 -7.58 -4.17
CA PRO A 46 -2.53 -7.27 -5.58
C PRO A 46 -2.31 -5.78 -5.81
N ASN A 47 -1.53 -5.45 -6.85
CA ASN A 47 -1.18 -4.07 -7.19
C ASN A 47 -0.36 -3.33 -6.10
N CYS A 48 0.38 -4.06 -5.25
CA CYS A 48 1.25 -3.45 -4.24
C CYS A 48 2.33 -2.51 -4.81
N TYR A 49 2.67 -2.61 -6.10
CA TYR A 49 3.57 -1.66 -6.77
C TYR A 49 3.07 -0.20 -6.69
N CYS A 50 1.75 0.00 -6.56
CA CYS A 50 1.15 1.32 -6.34
C CYS A 50 1.51 1.93 -4.99
N ASN A 51 1.92 1.12 -3.99
CA ASN A 51 2.21 1.58 -2.64
C ASN A 51 3.26 2.71 -2.61
N ALA A 52 4.27 2.64 -3.49
CA ALA A 52 5.28 3.70 -3.61
C ALA A 52 4.65 5.05 -4.01
N LEU A 53 3.75 5.05 -4.98
CA LEU A 53 3.03 6.25 -5.41
C LEU A 53 2.09 6.76 -4.31
N LEU A 54 1.38 5.84 -3.63
CA LEU A 54 0.48 6.19 -2.52
C LEU A 54 1.23 6.88 -1.37
N GLN A 55 2.44 6.41 -1.05
CA GLN A 55 3.30 7.06 -0.06
C GLN A 55 3.72 8.47 -0.51
N VAL A 56 4.07 8.67 -1.78
CA VAL A 56 4.38 10.01 -2.32
C VAL A 56 3.18 10.96 -2.21
N LEU A 57 1.98 10.48 -2.56
CA LEU A 57 0.75 11.26 -2.43
C LEU A 57 0.43 11.59 -0.97
N TYR A 58 0.64 10.65 -0.05
CA TYR A 58 0.43 10.85 1.38
C TYR A 58 1.30 11.97 1.97
N PHE A 59 2.57 12.08 1.54
CA PHE A 59 3.46 13.15 1.96
C PHE A 59 3.22 14.48 1.23
N THR A 60 2.26 14.54 0.29
CA THR A 60 1.86 15.77 -0.40
C THR A 60 0.73 16.46 0.37
N GLN A 61 1.08 17.27 1.37
CA GLN A 61 0.12 17.84 2.32
C GLN A 61 -1.10 18.57 1.69
N PRO A 62 -0.97 19.40 0.63
CA PRO A 62 -2.13 20.04 0.02
C PRO A 62 -3.14 19.04 -0.53
N PHE A 63 -2.66 17.97 -1.15
CA PHE A 63 -3.50 16.90 -1.69
C PHE A 63 -4.26 16.17 -0.59
N CYS A 64 -3.58 15.76 0.48
CA CYS A 64 -4.22 15.10 1.62
C CYS A 64 -5.25 16.00 2.31
N ASN A 65 -5.00 17.30 2.40
CA ASN A 65 -5.94 18.22 3.02
C ASN A 65 -7.24 18.35 2.22
N GLU A 66 -7.16 18.36 0.89
CA GLU A 66 -8.35 18.38 0.03
C GLU A 66 -9.15 17.08 0.14
N LEU A 67 -8.47 15.92 0.14
CA LEU A 67 -9.14 14.63 0.35
C LEU A 67 -9.90 14.57 1.66
N LEU A 68 -9.27 14.99 2.76
CA LEU A 68 -9.87 14.93 4.10
C LEU A 68 -10.93 16.02 4.36
N ARG A 69 -11.01 17.06 3.51
CA ARG A 69 -12.10 18.04 3.54
C ARG A 69 -13.37 17.52 2.90
N SER A 70 -13.24 16.60 1.93
CA SER A 70 -14.40 16.00 1.28
C SER A 70 -15.16 15.10 2.25
N THR A 71 -16.49 15.12 2.16
CA THR A 71 -17.36 14.19 2.89
C THR A 71 -17.67 13.02 1.98
N PRO A 72 -17.32 11.78 2.37
CA PRO A 72 -17.67 10.58 1.60
C PRO A 72 -19.19 10.44 1.46
N ASP A 73 -19.67 10.03 0.28
CA ASP A 73 -21.09 9.77 0.07
C ASP A 73 -21.40 8.33 0.48
N PRO A 74 -22.24 8.09 1.50
CA PRO A 74 -22.54 6.74 1.96
C PRO A 74 -23.33 5.89 0.95
N ASN A 75 -23.87 6.50 -0.12
CA ASN A 75 -24.62 5.80 -1.15
C ASN A 75 -23.77 5.42 -2.37
N VAL A 76 -22.49 5.83 -2.41
CA VAL A 76 -21.59 5.55 -3.52
C VAL A 76 -20.52 4.56 -3.06
N GLU A 77 -20.59 3.34 -3.56
CA GLU A 77 -19.53 2.35 -3.34
C GLU A 77 -18.38 2.56 -4.33
N PHE A 78 -17.18 2.15 -3.94
CA PHE A 78 -15.99 2.12 -4.81
C PHE A 78 -15.57 3.47 -5.40
N CYS A 79 -15.94 4.57 -4.74
CA CYS A 79 -15.47 5.91 -5.09
C CYS A 79 -13.96 6.03 -4.78
N ILE A 80 -13.13 6.20 -5.81
CA ILE A 80 -11.65 6.29 -5.67
C ILE A 80 -11.24 7.40 -4.70
N ARG A 81 -11.89 8.57 -4.78
CA ARG A 81 -11.61 9.71 -3.88
C ARG A 81 -11.85 9.32 -2.43
N ASP A 82 -12.97 8.67 -2.15
CA ASP A 82 -13.39 8.33 -0.80
C ASP A 82 -12.49 7.24 -0.22
N GLU A 83 -12.18 6.21 -1.00
CA GLU A 83 -11.24 5.16 -0.61
C GLU A 83 -9.83 5.71 -0.36
N LEU A 84 -9.39 6.66 -1.17
CA LEU A 84 -8.12 7.34 -0.96
C LEU A 84 -8.15 8.21 0.30
N SER A 85 -9.28 8.87 0.59
CA SER A 85 -9.46 9.65 1.82
C SER A 85 -9.39 8.77 3.07
N PHE A 86 -10.00 7.57 3.03
CA PHE A 86 -9.93 6.60 4.11
C PHE A 86 -8.49 6.10 4.31
N LEU A 87 -7.77 5.79 3.23
CA LEU A 87 -6.37 5.38 3.31
C LEU A 87 -5.49 6.48 3.93
N VAL A 88 -5.65 7.74 3.49
CA VAL A 88 -4.92 8.88 4.08
C VAL A 88 -5.26 9.03 5.56
N HIS A 89 -6.53 8.87 5.94
CA HIS A 89 -6.96 8.92 7.33
C HIS A 89 -6.31 7.82 8.18
N MET A 90 -6.25 6.59 7.67
CA MET A 90 -5.56 5.48 8.34
C MET A 90 -4.07 5.76 8.52
N LEU A 91 -3.38 6.22 7.46
CA LEU A 91 -1.94 6.52 7.50
C LEU A 91 -1.60 7.66 8.48
N ARG A 92 -2.51 8.63 8.69
CA ARG A 92 -2.34 9.70 9.68
C ARG A 92 -2.46 9.23 11.12
N GLN A 93 -3.25 8.19 11.38
CA GLN A 93 -3.47 7.66 12.72
C GLN A 93 -2.52 6.52 13.09
N ALA A 94 -2.10 5.76 12.10
CA ALA A 94 -1.21 4.63 12.28
C ALA A 94 0.20 5.07 12.72
N ARG A 95 0.84 4.19 13.49
CA ARG A 95 2.24 4.32 13.91
C ARG A 95 3.13 3.47 13.01
N GLY A 96 4.45 3.68 13.08
CA GLY A 96 5.40 2.97 12.21
C GLY A 96 5.38 1.44 12.32
N ASP A 97 4.99 0.91 13.47
CA ASP A 97 4.84 -0.53 13.73
C ASP A 97 3.52 -1.13 13.24
N GLN A 98 2.61 -0.31 12.71
CA GLN A 98 1.29 -0.72 12.21
C GLN A 98 1.16 -0.34 10.73
N PRO A 99 1.41 -1.25 9.79
CA PRO A 99 1.19 -0.97 8.37
C PRO A 99 -0.30 -0.79 8.07
N CYS A 100 -0.61 0.04 7.09
CA CYS A 100 -1.97 0.19 6.57
C CYS A 100 -2.19 -0.71 5.34
N GLN A 101 -3.44 -1.13 5.14
CA GLN A 101 -3.83 -1.91 3.96
C GLN A 101 -4.55 -1.02 2.94
N ALA A 102 -4.05 -0.98 1.71
CA ALA A 102 -4.66 -0.22 0.62
C ALA A 102 -5.75 -1.02 -0.14
N GLN A 103 -6.23 -2.13 0.42
CA GLN A 103 -7.06 -3.10 -0.30
C GLN A 103 -8.34 -2.50 -0.88
N ASN A 104 -9.05 -1.67 -0.12
CA ASN A 104 -10.31 -1.07 -0.59
C ASN A 104 -10.09 -0.10 -1.75
N LEU A 105 -9.03 0.72 -1.67
CA LEU A 105 -8.61 1.57 -2.78
C LEU A 105 -8.24 0.76 -4.02
N MET A 106 -7.49 -0.35 -3.87
CA MET A 106 -7.16 -1.22 -5.00
C MET A 106 -8.42 -1.81 -5.64
N ARG A 107 -9.41 -2.23 -4.84
CA ARG A 107 -10.70 -2.72 -5.36
C ARG A 107 -11.44 -1.63 -6.13
N ALA A 108 -11.50 -0.40 -5.62
CA ALA A 108 -12.14 0.72 -6.29
C ALA A 108 -11.45 1.08 -7.61
N LEU A 109 -10.11 1.10 -7.61
CA LEU A 109 -9.32 1.32 -8.82
C LEU A 109 -9.60 0.25 -9.88
N MET A 110 -9.70 -1.02 -9.48
CA MET A 110 -10.00 -2.12 -10.41
C MET A 110 -11.40 -2.07 -11.03
N GLN A 111 -12.34 -1.34 -10.42
CA GLN A 111 -13.68 -1.14 -10.99
C GLN A 111 -13.75 0.04 -11.96
N SER A 112 -12.72 0.88 -11.99
CA SER A 112 -12.65 2.00 -12.95
C SER A 112 -12.13 1.51 -14.29
N GLU A 113 -12.98 1.58 -15.32
CA GLU A 113 -12.60 1.28 -16.70
C GLU A 113 -11.43 2.15 -17.18
N ASP A 114 -11.41 3.43 -16.78
CA ASP A 114 -10.32 4.35 -17.10
C ASP A 114 -8.98 3.90 -16.52
N ALA A 115 -8.96 3.44 -15.27
CA ALA A 115 -7.73 2.98 -14.61
C ALA A 115 -7.14 1.73 -15.28
N LEU A 116 -8.01 0.83 -15.76
CA LEU A 116 -7.62 -0.33 -16.55
C LEU A 116 -7.11 0.08 -17.95
N ASN A 117 -7.79 1.02 -18.60
CA ASN A 117 -7.45 1.48 -19.96
C ASN A 117 -6.12 2.23 -20.03
N VAL A 118 -5.75 2.96 -18.97
CA VAL A 118 -4.45 3.65 -18.88
C VAL A 118 -3.30 2.67 -18.57
N GLY A 119 -3.60 1.42 -18.23
CA GLY A 119 -2.60 0.40 -17.91
C GLY A 119 -1.92 0.62 -16.57
N VAL A 120 -2.52 1.41 -15.68
CA VAL A 120 -2.02 1.64 -14.31
C VAL A 120 -2.22 0.38 -13.46
N LEU A 121 -3.21 -0.45 -13.81
CA LEU A 121 -3.53 -1.69 -13.12
C LEU A 121 -3.30 -2.90 -14.02
N SER A 122 -2.65 -3.93 -13.48
CA SER A 122 -2.63 -5.24 -14.12
C SER A 122 -3.96 -5.94 -13.87
N SER A 123 -4.65 -6.34 -14.95
CA SER A 123 -5.86 -7.17 -14.89
C SER A 123 -5.56 -8.61 -14.48
N THR A 124 -4.30 -9.03 -14.58
CA THR A 124 -3.81 -10.32 -14.10
C THR A 124 -3.30 -10.13 -12.68
N MET A 125 -3.82 -10.93 -11.73
CA MET A 125 -3.28 -10.97 -10.36
C MET A 125 -1.90 -11.62 -10.37
N ASP A 126 -0.91 -10.93 -10.94
CA ASP A 126 0.49 -11.35 -10.89
C ASP A 126 1.02 -11.02 -9.50
N THR A 127 0.83 -11.97 -8.59
CA THR A 127 1.50 -12.01 -7.29
C THR A 127 3.02 -12.11 -7.40
N GLN A 128 3.61 -12.07 -8.60
CA GLN A 128 5.06 -11.99 -8.85
C GLN A 128 5.61 -10.56 -8.98
N ILE A 129 4.74 -9.55 -9.05
CA ILE A 129 5.16 -8.13 -8.98
C ILE A 129 5.22 -7.65 -7.50
N CYS A 130 4.73 -8.51 -6.61
CA CYS A 130 4.97 -8.53 -5.16
C CYS A 130 5.75 -9.83 -4.82
#